data_AF-A0A7Y2NT67-F1
#
_entry.id   AF-A0A7Y2NT67-F1
#
_cell.length_a   1.000
_cell.length_b   1.000
_cell.length_c   1.000
_cell.angle_alpha   90.00
_cell.angle_beta   90.00
_cell.angle_gamma   90.00
#
_symmetry.space_group_name_H-M   'P 1'
#
loop_
_entity.id
_entity.type
_entity.pdbx_description
1 polymer ?
#
loop_
_entity_poly.entity_id
_entity_poly.type
_entity_poly.pdbx_seq_one_letter_code
_entity_poly.pdbx_strand_id
1 'polypeptide(L)'
;LVSVVIVRVVRFHFQGIALVSDSPDITMATEFAAALMLSFLIFLLLPWKGVKYRFLQFGGVALMVLTMHNMVHNAPGLFNLAFSPAWTNDVLAKTEPGSMYIRGQSIPFAGKIKPDTGEDVAAADSAAPETPALPRLIQIGQ
;
A
#
# COMPACT_ATOMS: atom_id res chain seq x y z
N LEU A 1 10.39 9.31 -8.14
CA LEU A 1 9.49 9.03 -9.28
C LEU A 1 10.27 8.70 -10.54
N VAL A 2 11.17 9.57 -11.03
CA VAL A 2 11.99 9.28 -12.24
C VAL A 2 12.78 7.96 -12.11
N SER A 3 13.39 7.71 -10.96
CA SER A 3 14.08 6.44 -10.66
C SER A 3 13.18 5.21 -10.76
N VAL A 4 11.96 5.27 -10.23
CA VAL A 4 10.96 4.18 -10.32
C VAL A 4 10.61 3.90 -11.79
N VAL A 5 10.41 4.95 -12.59
CA VAL A 5 10.14 4.81 -14.03
C VAL A 5 11.33 4.17 -14.75
N ILE A 6 12.56 4.60 -14.45
CA ILE A 6 13.77 4.01 -15.04
C ILE A 6 13.87 2.53 -14.69
N VAL A 7 13.73 2.16 -13.42
CA VAL A 7 13.74 0.75 -12.98
C VAL A 7 12.66 -0.06 -13.71
N ARG A 8 11.46 0.51 -13.88
CA ARG A 8 10.36 -0.16 -14.58
C ARG A 8 10.62 -0.34 -16.08
N VAL A 9 11.18 0.66 -16.75
CA VAL A 9 11.54 0.60 -18.18
C VAL A 9 12.66 -0.40 -18.40
N VAL A 10 13.69 -0.39 -17.55
CA VAL A 10 14.77 -1.37 -17.58
C VAL A 10 14.20 -2.78 -17.39
N ARG A 11 13.34 -2.99 -16.39
CA ARG A 11 12.67 -4.29 -16.21
C ARG A 11 11.86 -4.73 -17.44
N PHE A 12 11.08 -3.82 -18.03
CA PHE A 12 10.22 -4.15 -19.16
C PHE A 12 11.02 -4.55 -20.42
N HIS A 13 12.11 -3.84 -20.71
CA HIS A 13 12.93 -4.11 -21.89
C HIS A 13 13.90 -5.28 -21.68
N PHE A 14 14.34 -5.51 -20.44
CA PHE A 14 15.26 -6.57 -20.08
C PHE A 14 14.54 -7.65 -19.30
N GLN A 15 13.54 -8.30 -19.92
CA GLN A 15 12.66 -9.36 -19.36
C GLN A 15 13.38 -10.50 -18.59
N GLY A 16 14.72 -10.53 -18.54
CA GLY A 16 15.57 -11.48 -17.83
C GLY A 16 16.45 -10.93 -16.69
N ILE A 17 16.30 -9.68 -16.24
CA ILE A 17 16.96 -9.26 -14.98
C ILE A 17 16.17 -9.85 -13.82
N ALA A 18 16.84 -10.65 -12.97
CA ALA A 18 16.31 -11.43 -11.84
C ALA A 18 15.75 -10.60 -10.67
N LEU A 19 14.93 -9.58 -10.95
CA LEU A 19 14.14 -8.82 -9.97
C LEU A 19 12.70 -9.35 -9.87
N VAL A 20 12.37 -10.41 -10.62
CA VAL A 20 11.08 -11.08 -10.56
C VAL A 20 11.22 -12.28 -9.62
N SER A 21 10.55 -12.19 -8.48
CA SER A 21 10.24 -13.34 -7.64
C SER A 21 8.84 -13.82 -7.98
N ASP A 22 8.57 -15.11 -7.79
CA ASP A 22 7.21 -15.66 -7.91
C ASP A 22 6.23 -14.98 -6.94
N SER A 23 6.73 -14.32 -5.90
CA SER A 23 5.94 -13.45 -5.02
C SER A 23 5.89 -12.01 -5.55
N PRO A 24 4.67 -11.47 -5.82
CA PRO A 24 4.48 -10.06 -6.18
C PRO A 24 5.05 -9.09 -5.14
N ASP A 25 5.01 -9.46 -3.87
CA ASP A 25 5.48 -8.66 -2.75
C ASP A 25 6.99 -8.49 -2.77
N ILE A 26 7.72 -9.56 -3.06
CA ILE A 26 9.18 -9.55 -3.18
C ILE A 26 9.60 -8.76 -4.43
N THR A 27 8.86 -8.90 -5.52
CA THR A 27 9.09 -8.09 -6.74
C THR A 27 8.90 -6.60 -6.44
N MET A 28 7.86 -6.23 -5.68
CA MET A 28 7.64 -4.83 -5.29
C MET A 28 8.74 -4.31 -4.35
N ALA A 29 9.15 -5.11 -3.36
CA ALA A 29 10.20 -4.74 -2.40
C ALA A 29 11.55 -4.53 -3.09
N THR A 30 11.90 -5.39 -4.04
CA THR A 30 13.15 -5.28 -4.81
C THR A 30 13.11 -4.09 -5.77
N GLU A 31 11.98 -3.82 -6.45
CA GLU A 31 11.81 -2.62 -7.28
C GLU A 31 11.94 -1.34 -6.44
N PHE A 32 11.34 -1.32 -5.24
CA PHE A 32 11.44 -0.21 -4.31
C PHE A 32 12.88 0.02 -3.85
N ALA A 33 13.59 -1.04 -3.44
CA ALA A 33 14.98 -0.97 -3.02
C ALA A 33 15.90 -0.47 -4.15
N ALA A 34 15.73 -0.99 -5.37
CA ALA A 34 16.49 -0.56 -6.54
C ALA A 34 16.22 0.91 -6.89
N ALA A 35 14.97 1.34 -6.86
CA ALA A 35 14.60 2.73 -7.10
C ALA A 35 15.15 3.67 -6.02
N LEU A 36 15.16 3.26 -4.75
CA LEU A 36 15.79 4.02 -3.67
C LEU A 36 17.30 4.16 -3.88
N MET A 37 18.00 3.05 -4.18
CA MET A 37 19.43 3.06 -4.43
C MET A 37 19.80 3.98 -5.60
N LEU A 38 19.06 3.87 -6.71
CA LEU A 38 19.26 4.75 -7.88
C LEU A 38 18.98 6.22 -7.55
N SER A 39 17.93 6.50 -6.77
CA SER A 39 17.63 7.86 -6.31
C SER A 39 18.76 8.43 -5.46
N PHE A 40 19.34 7.62 -4.59
CA PHE A 40 20.46 8.02 -3.75
C PHE A 40 21.73 8.31 -4.58
N LEU A 41 22.03 7.48 -5.58
CA LEU A 41 23.15 7.72 -6.50
C LEU A 41 22.97 9.02 -7.30
N ILE A 42 21.77 9.25 -7.85
CA ILE A 42 21.44 10.51 -8.55
C ILE A 42 21.57 11.70 -7.59
N PHE A 43 21.14 11.55 -6.34
CA PHE A 43 21.29 12.58 -5.33
C PHE A 43 22.76 12.91 -5.05
N LEU A 44 23.62 11.90 -4.93
CA LEU A 44 25.04 12.07 -4.63
C LEU A 44 25.83 12.70 -5.80
N LEU A 45 25.50 12.31 -7.04
CA LEU A 45 26.27 12.70 -8.23
C LEU A 45 25.91 14.09 -8.77
N LEU A 46 24.71 14.59 -8.49
CA LEU A 46 24.27 15.89 -8.98
C LEU A 46 24.56 17.01 -7.96
N PRO A 47 25.05 18.18 -8.38
CA PRO A 47 25.24 19.32 -7.49
C PRO A 47 23.90 20.03 -7.24
N TRP A 48 23.16 19.62 -6.21
CA TRP A 48 21.86 20.19 -5.87
C TRP A 48 22.00 21.57 -5.23
N LYS A 49 21.58 22.61 -5.96
CA LYS A 49 21.40 23.95 -5.38
C LYS A 49 20.00 24.07 -4.77
N GLY A 50 19.90 24.73 -3.61
CA GLY A 50 18.60 25.04 -2.98
C GLY A 50 17.91 23.87 -2.27
N VAL A 51 18.65 22.85 -1.83
CA VAL A 51 18.11 21.66 -1.13
C VAL A 51 17.22 22.02 0.06
N LYS A 52 17.58 23.07 0.82
CA LYS A 52 16.80 23.56 1.98
C LYS A 52 15.36 23.95 1.60
N TYR A 53 15.17 24.65 0.48
CA TYR A 53 13.85 25.05 0.00
C TYR A 53 13.03 23.87 -0.53
N ARG A 54 13.71 22.88 -1.12
CA ARG A 54 13.05 21.65 -1.61
C ARG A 54 12.51 20.80 -0.46
N PHE A 55 13.26 20.66 0.64
CA PHE A 55 12.77 19.98 1.84
C PHE A 55 11.58 20.72 2.46
N LEU A 56 11.62 22.05 2.51
CA LEU A 56 10.51 22.85 3.03
C LEU A 56 9.24 22.69 2.16
N GLN A 57 9.40 22.70 0.83
CA GLN A 57 8.31 22.46 -0.10
C GLN A 57 7.71 21.06 0.09
N PHE A 58 8.55 20.03 0.21
CA PHE A 58 8.09 18.66 0.46
C PHE A 58 7.35 18.55 1.80
N GLY A 59 7.90 19.15 2.86
CA GLY A 59 7.26 19.21 4.17
C GLY A 59 5.89 19.90 4.11
N GLY A 60 5.77 21.01 3.37
CA GLY A 60 4.51 21.72 3.18
C GLY A 60 3.45 20.90 2.46
N VAL A 61 3.83 20.17 1.41
CA VAL A 61 2.91 19.26 0.70
C VAL A 61 2.48 18.12 1.61
N ALA A 62 3.42 17.49 2.32
CA ALA A 62 3.10 16.40 3.24
C ALA A 62 2.15 16.87 4.36
N LEU A 63 2.40 18.04 4.93
CA LEU A 63 1.53 18.65 5.92
C LEU A 63 0.13 18.89 5.37
N MET A 64 0.02 19.47 4.16
CA MET A 64 -1.28 19.73 3.52
C MET A 64 -2.08 18.44 3.30
N VAL A 65 -1.43 17.37 2.82
CA VAL A 65 -2.07 16.06 2.65
C VAL A 65 -2.55 15.50 3.98
N LEU A 66 -1.71 15.50 5.02
CA LEU A 66 -2.08 15.00 6.34
C LEU A 66 -3.22 15.81 6.97
N THR A 67 -3.19 17.14 6.84
CA THR A 67 -4.26 18.00 7.32
C THR A 67 -5.55 17.69 6.59
N MET A 68 -5.54 17.62 5.25
CA MET A 68 -6.72 17.33 4.46
C MET A 68 -7.31 15.95 4.77
N HIS A 69 -6.45 14.92 4.88
CA HIS A 69 -6.82 13.56 5.27
C HIS A 69 -7.50 13.52 6.64
N ASN A 70 -7.02 14.27 7.62
CA ASN A 70 -7.67 14.30 8.94
C ASN A 70 -8.91 15.20 8.96
N MET A 71 -8.92 16.27 8.17
CA MET A 71 -10.01 17.24 8.15
C MET A 71 -11.28 16.67 7.50
N VAL A 72 -11.16 15.78 6.51
CA VAL A 72 -12.33 15.08 5.94
C VAL A 72 -13.01 14.17 6.98
N HIS A 73 -12.23 13.57 7.89
CA HIS A 73 -12.78 12.79 9.01
C HIS A 73 -13.40 13.67 10.10
N ASN A 74 -12.81 14.82 10.41
CA ASN A 74 -13.31 15.72 11.47
C ASN A 74 -14.52 16.57 11.04
N ALA A 75 -14.60 16.95 9.76
CA ALA A 75 -15.63 17.85 9.24
C ALA A 75 -16.15 17.40 7.87
N PRO A 76 -16.74 16.19 7.76
CA PRO A 76 -17.16 15.62 6.47
C PRO A 76 -18.19 16.49 5.75
N GLY A 77 -19.02 17.23 6.49
CA GLY A 77 -19.99 18.16 5.91
C GLY A 77 -19.37 19.25 5.03
N LEU A 78 -18.17 19.75 5.38
CA LEU A 78 -17.47 20.74 4.55
C LEU A 78 -16.98 20.13 3.24
N PHE A 79 -16.55 18.86 3.29
CA PHE A 79 -16.06 18.14 2.12
C PHE A 79 -17.20 17.61 1.23
N ASN A 80 -18.38 17.34 1.79
CA ASN A 80 -19.59 17.06 1.01
C ASN A 80 -19.92 18.20 0.05
N LEU A 81 -19.74 19.45 0.50
CA LEU A 81 -19.96 20.64 -0.32
C LEU A 81 -18.84 20.86 -1.35
N ALA A 82 -17.59 20.59 -0.97
CA ALA A 82 -16.44 20.84 -1.84
C ALA A 82 -16.22 19.75 -2.92
N PHE A 83 -16.50 18.47 -2.61
CA PHE A 83 -16.13 17.31 -3.46
C PHE A 83 -17.29 16.33 -3.75
N SER A 84 -18.47 16.54 -3.17
CA SER A 84 -19.67 15.67 -3.18
C SER A 84 -19.81 14.71 -1.98
N PRO A 85 -21.05 14.40 -1.54
CA PRO A 85 -21.29 13.41 -0.49
C PRO A 85 -20.82 12.00 -0.84
N ALA A 86 -20.91 11.61 -2.10
CA ALA A 86 -20.51 10.28 -2.55
C ALA A 86 -19.00 10.05 -2.37
N TRP A 87 -18.19 11.05 -2.75
CA TRP A 87 -16.75 11.00 -2.56
C TRP A 87 -16.38 10.97 -1.08
N THR A 88 -16.97 11.84 -0.26
CA THR A 88 -16.66 11.88 1.19
C THR A 88 -16.98 10.55 1.85
N ASN A 89 -18.14 9.96 1.54
CA ASN A 89 -18.52 8.66 2.08
C ASN A 89 -17.57 7.54 1.65
N ASP A 90 -17.10 7.57 0.40
CA ASP A 90 -16.10 6.61 -0.10
C ASP A 90 -14.77 6.73 0.66
N VAL A 91 -14.32 7.96 0.93
CA VAL A 91 -13.10 8.22 1.72
C VAL A 91 -13.29 7.74 3.17
N LEU A 92 -14.39 8.13 3.83
CA LEU A 92 -14.70 7.72 5.20
C LEU A 92 -14.81 6.19 5.35
N ALA A 93 -15.26 5.48 4.30
CA ALA A 93 -15.38 4.03 4.31
C ALA A 93 -14.05 3.30 4.09
N LYS A 94 -13.09 3.93 3.41
CA LYS A 94 -11.82 3.30 3.00
C LYS A 94 -10.62 3.72 3.85
N THR A 95 -10.70 4.85 4.56
CA THR A 95 -9.59 5.37 5.35
C THR A 95 -9.98 5.60 6.80
N GLU A 96 -9.01 5.49 7.71
CA GLU A 96 -9.23 5.80 9.12
C GLU A 96 -8.60 7.15 9.51
N PRO A 97 -9.15 7.84 10.53
CA PRO A 97 -8.54 9.04 11.07
C PRO A 97 -7.13 8.77 11.60
N GLY A 98 -6.18 9.69 11.38
CA GLY A 98 -4.82 9.56 11.88
C GLY A 98 -4.05 8.35 11.33
N SER A 99 -4.43 7.85 10.15
CA SER A 99 -3.84 6.68 9.52
C SER A 99 -3.44 6.93 8.06
N MET A 100 -2.66 6.00 7.51
CA MET A 100 -2.42 5.88 6.08
C MET A 100 -2.88 4.49 5.61
N TYR A 101 -3.78 4.46 4.63
CA TYR A 101 -4.23 3.20 4.02
C TYR A 101 -3.22 2.71 2.98
N ILE A 102 -2.61 1.55 3.22
CA ILE A 102 -1.63 0.93 2.34
C ILE A 102 -2.01 -0.54 2.16
N ARG A 103 -2.31 -0.96 0.92
CA ARG A 103 -2.53 -2.38 0.54
C ARG A 103 -3.57 -3.11 1.41
N GLY A 104 -4.71 -2.48 1.68
CA GLY A 104 -5.74 -3.11 2.52
C GLY A 104 -5.58 -2.84 4.01
N GLN A 105 -4.42 -2.33 4.44
CA GLN A 105 -4.08 -2.14 5.85
C GLN A 105 -4.10 -0.65 6.19
N SER A 106 -4.73 -0.31 7.31
CA SER A 106 -4.70 1.05 7.87
C SER A 106 -3.55 1.16 8.87
N ILE A 107 -2.52 1.95 8.51
CA ILE A 107 -1.34 2.15 9.36
C ILE A 107 -1.49 3.45 10.15
N PRO A 108 -1.66 3.40 11.49
CA PRO A 108 -1.81 4.60 12.32
C PRO A 108 -0.49 5.37 12.42
N PHE A 109 -0.52 6.69 12.32
CA PHE A 109 0.67 7.54 12.49
C PHE A 109 1.18 7.55 13.94
N ALA A 110 0.27 7.37 14.90
CA ALA A 110 0.56 7.40 16.34
C ALA A 110 0.21 6.05 16.99
N GLY A 111 0.89 4.98 16.60
CA GLY A 111 1.16 3.78 17.42
C GLY A 111 -0.02 2.98 18.00
N LYS A 112 -1.28 3.34 17.80
CA LYS A 112 -2.42 2.50 18.17
C LYS A 112 -2.70 1.55 17.01
N ILE A 113 -1.86 0.52 16.87
CA ILE A 113 -2.23 -0.66 16.10
C ILE A 113 -3.55 -1.12 16.72
N LYS A 114 -4.68 -0.88 16.03
CA LYS A 114 -5.90 -1.61 16.34
C LYS A 114 -5.51 -3.06 16.11
N PRO A 115 -5.54 -3.94 17.15
CA PRO A 115 -5.22 -5.33 16.94
C PRO A 115 -6.08 -5.83 15.79
N ASP A 116 -5.49 -6.65 14.93
CA ASP A 116 -6.22 -7.48 13.99
C ASP A 116 -7.07 -8.45 14.83
N THR A 117 -8.16 -7.97 15.40
CA THR A 117 -9.25 -8.86 15.73
C THR A 117 -9.65 -9.43 14.38
N GLY A 118 -9.21 -10.66 14.09
CA GLY A 118 -9.36 -11.38 12.82
C GLY A 118 -10.81 -11.67 12.43
N GLU A 119 -11.70 -10.70 12.61
CA GLU A 119 -13.10 -10.71 12.19
C GLU A 119 -13.23 -10.55 10.67
N ASP A 120 -12.25 -9.95 9.99
CA ASP A 120 -12.23 -9.79 8.53
C ASP A 120 -11.60 -11.00 7.80
N VAL A 121 -10.78 -11.81 8.49
CA VAL A 121 -10.30 -13.10 7.95
C VAL A 121 -11.33 -14.22 8.18
N ALA A 122 -12.13 -14.14 9.26
CA ALA A 122 -13.16 -15.13 9.58
C ALA A 122 -14.33 -15.16 8.58
N ALA A 123 -14.57 -14.09 7.84
CA ALA A 123 -15.62 -14.07 6.81
C ALA A 123 -15.22 -14.86 5.54
N ALA A 124 -13.92 -15.02 5.27
CA ALA A 124 -13.43 -15.78 4.11
C ALA A 124 -13.27 -17.29 4.36
N ASP A 125 -13.27 -17.72 5.63
CA ASP A 125 -13.07 -19.13 6.04
C ASP A 125 -14.38 -19.85 6.45
N SER A 126 -15.55 -19.23 6.20
CA SER A 126 -16.85 -19.85 6.48
C SER A 126 -17.42 -20.71 5.34
N ALA A 127 -16.66 -20.92 4.26
CA ALA A 127 -16.96 -21.97 3.29
C ALA A 127 -16.39 -23.31 3.77
N ALA A 128 -17.06 -23.89 4.78
CA ALA A 128 -17.08 -25.29 5.21
C ALA A 128 -15.74 -26.08 5.28
N PRO A 129 -15.40 -26.69 6.43
CA PRO A 129 -14.35 -27.70 6.45
C PRO A 129 -14.83 -28.94 5.67
N GLU A 130 -14.35 -29.13 4.45
CA GLU A 130 -14.45 -30.42 3.78
C GLU A 130 -13.71 -31.44 4.64
N THR A 131 -14.50 -32.29 5.29
CA THR A 131 -14.05 -33.40 6.12
C THR A 131 -13.12 -34.28 5.26
N PRO A 132 -11.94 -34.69 5.75
CA PRO A 132 -11.09 -35.58 4.99
C PRO A 132 -11.83 -36.93 4.83
N ALA A 133 -12.34 -37.18 3.63
CA ALA A 133 -12.92 -38.46 3.28
C ALA A 133 -11.83 -39.54 3.39
N LEU A 134 -12.05 -40.51 4.28
CA LEU A 134 -11.19 -41.67 4.47
C LEU A 134 -10.98 -42.40 3.12
N PRO A 135 -9.77 -42.95 2.85
CA PRO A 135 -9.52 -43.71 1.63
C PRO A 135 -10.43 -44.94 1.60
N ARG A 136 -11.25 -45.07 0.54
CA ARG A 136 -12.07 -46.27 0.33
C ARG A 136 -11.15 -47.48 0.18
N LEU A 137 -11.16 -48.35 1.19
CA LEU A 137 -10.64 -49.70 1.04
C LEU A 137 -11.46 -50.42 -0.03
N ILE A 138 -10.74 -50.98 -1.00
CA ILE A 138 -11.25 -51.82 -2.08
C ILE A 138 -11.92 -53.05 -1.43
N GLN A 139 -13.25 -53.12 -1.45
CA GLN A 139 -13.96 -54.38 -1.24
C GLN A 139 -14.37 -54.96 -2.59
N ILE A 140 -13.59 -55.96 -2.98
CA ILE A 140 -13.80 -56.87 -4.11
C ILE A 140 -14.98 -57.78 -3.76
N GLY A 141 -15.96 -57.86 -4.67
CA GLY A 141 -16.81 -59.03 -4.97
C GLY A 141 -17.54 -59.77 -3.85
N GLN A 142 -18.86 -59.88 -3.98
CA GLN A 142 -19.63 -61.12 -4.20
C GLN A 142 -21.11 -60.76 -4.37
#